data_AF-A0A0R2B519-F1
#
_entry.id   AF-A0A0R2B519-F1
#
_cell.length_a   1.000
_cell.length_b   1.000
_cell.length_c   1.000
_cell.angle_alpha   90.00
_cell.angle_beta   90.00
_cell.angle_gamma   90.00
#
_symmetry.space_group_name_H-M   'P 1'
#
loop_
_entity.id
_entity.type
_entity.pdbx_description
1 polymer ?
#
loop_
_entity_poly.entity_id
_entity_poly.type
_entity_poly.pdbx_seq_one_letter_code
_entity_poly.pdbx_strand_id
1 'polypeptide(L)'
;MKKYFELLTSAKKRNKLHRAKESNKLTELEKLSDQDLMIEKIHLLAKKSTYRTLSILYGVWYLLMIGVISVGAFEPFISYLSLITDATASKNKILEVESVFYVTADVSLLLAIILTIVFIFLIGRQRKNQQLLGLYEFEELRRKISNSKKAGDHFVS
;
A
#
# COMPACT_ATOMS: atom_id res chain seq x y z
N MET A 1 -10.66 27.29 -11.50
CA MET A 1 -11.64 26.28 -11.97
C MET A 1 -11.11 25.33 -13.04
N LYS A 2 -10.38 25.78 -14.10
CA LYS A 2 -9.86 24.91 -15.18
C LYS A 2 -9.06 23.68 -14.69
N LYS A 3 -8.12 23.88 -13.75
CA LYS A 3 -7.26 22.81 -13.19
C LYS A 3 -8.05 21.71 -12.47
N TYR A 4 -9.19 22.04 -11.86
CA TYR A 4 -10.06 21.08 -11.16
C TYR A 4 -10.85 20.22 -12.15
N PHE A 5 -11.28 20.81 -13.27
CA PHE A 5 -11.98 20.12 -14.35
C PHE A 5 -11.05 19.17 -15.11
N GLU A 6 -9.78 19.54 -15.33
CA GLU A 6 -8.74 18.66 -15.88
C GLU A 6 -8.43 17.48 -14.96
N LEU A 7 -8.37 17.70 -13.64
CA LEU A 7 -8.18 16.63 -12.67
C LEU A 7 -9.37 15.65 -12.68
N LEU A 8 -10.61 16.15 -12.72
CA LEU A 8 -11.83 15.35 -12.80
C LEU A 8 -11.94 14.57 -14.12
N THR A 9 -11.64 15.19 -15.25
CA THR A 9 -11.64 14.52 -16.56
C THR A 9 -10.54 13.46 -16.65
N SER A 10 -9.35 13.72 -16.09
CA SER A 10 -8.30 12.70 -15.98
C SER A 10 -8.68 11.54 -15.06
N ALA A 11 -9.39 11.81 -13.96
CA ALA A 11 -9.87 10.79 -13.02
C ALA A 11 -10.94 9.91 -13.67
N LYS A 12 -11.89 10.51 -14.40
CA LYS A 12 -12.91 9.80 -15.18
C LYS A 12 -12.29 8.92 -16.26
N LYS A 13 -11.27 9.43 -16.97
CA LYS A 13 -10.51 8.67 -17.99
C LYS A 13 -9.73 7.51 -17.37
N ARG A 14 -9.09 7.72 -16.22
CA ARG A 14 -8.40 6.66 -15.45
C ARG A 14 -9.37 5.57 -14.98
N ASN A 15 -10.55 5.93 -14.47
CA ASN A 15 -11.58 4.96 -14.09
C ASN A 15 -12.09 4.15 -15.28
N LYS A 16 -12.32 4.79 -16.43
CA LYS A 16 -12.74 4.10 -17.66
C LYS A 16 -11.67 3.12 -18.14
N LEU A 17 -10.40 3.51 -18.08
CA LEU A 17 -9.27 2.63 -18.39
C LEU A 17 -9.14 1.47 -17.39
N HIS A 18 -9.38 1.71 -16.10
CA HIS A 18 -9.35 0.66 -15.07
C HIS A 18 -10.42 -0.40 -15.32
N ARG A 19 -11.66 0.03 -15.61
CA ARG A 19 -12.76 -0.88 -15.99
C ARG A 19 -12.47 -1.65 -17.27
N ALA A 20 -11.86 -1.02 -18.27
CA ALA A 20 -11.46 -1.71 -19.49
C ALA A 20 -10.39 -2.78 -19.24
N LYS A 21 -9.42 -2.51 -18.36
CA LYS A 21 -8.41 -3.50 -17.96
C LYS A 21 -9.01 -4.66 -17.17
N GLU A 22 -9.95 -4.40 -16.27
CA GLU A 22 -10.70 -5.43 -15.55
C GLU A 22 -11.52 -6.29 -16.51
N SER A 23 -12.21 -5.66 -17.47
CA SER A 23 -12.95 -6.37 -18.52
C SER A 23 -12.06 -7.25 -19.38
N ASN A 24 -10.91 -6.75 -19.85
CA ASN A 24 -9.97 -7.55 -20.65
C ASN A 24 -9.44 -8.74 -19.85
N LYS A 25 -9.14 -8.54 -18.56
CA LYS A 25 -8.73 -9.63 -17.67
C LYS A 25 -9.83 -10.68 -17.50
N LEU A 26 -11.08 -10.27 -17.36
CA LEU A 26 -12.21 -11.20 -17.32
C LEU A 26 -12.30 -12.00 -18.62
N THR A 27 -12.09 -11.38 -19.78
CA THR A 27 -12.08 -12.08 -21.07
C THR A 27 -10.90 -13.05 -21.22
N GLU A 28 -9.74 -12.73 -20.64
CA GLU A 28 -8.61 -13.68 -20.55
C GLU A 28 -8.94 -14.86 -19.61
N LEU A 29 -9.54 -14.59 -18.46
CA LEU A 29 -9.97 -15.60 -17.50
C LEU A 29 -11.07 -16.51 -18.06
N GLU A 30 -11.99 -15.97 -18.86
CA GLU A 30 -13.04 -16.75 -19.54
C GLU A 30 -12.44 -17.79 -20.49
N LYS A 31 -11.28 -17.52 -21.09
CA LYS A 31 -10.57 -18.43 -22.00
C LYS A 31 -9.73 -19.50 -21.28
N LEU A 32 -9.50 -19.36 -19.98
CA LEU A 32 -8.72 -20.32 -19.18
C LEU A 32 -9.55 -21.56 -18.81
N SER A 33 -8.91 -22.72 -18.88
CA SER A 33 -9.47 -24.02 -18.47
C SER A 33 -9.84 -24.00 -16.97
N ASP A 34 -10.88 -24.74 -16.58
CA ASP A 34 -11.34 -24.83 -15.18
C ASP A 34 -10.23 -25.32 -14.23
N GLN A 35 -9.36 -26.22 -14.70
CA GLN A 35 -8.21 -26.71 -13.93
C GLN A 35 -7.16 -25.62 -13.69
N ASP A 36 -6.80 -24.87 -14.74
CA ASP A 36 -5.80 -23.79 -14.64
C ASP A 36 -6.30 -22.65 -13.76
N LEU A 37 -7.59 -22.32 -13.87
CA LEU A 37 -8.23 -21.31 -13.04
C LEU A 37 -8.23 -21.69 -11.55
N MET A 38 -8.44 -22.98 -11.24
CA MET A 38 -8.37 -23.49 -9.87
C MET A 38 -6.94 -23.50 -9.31
N ILE A 39 -5.95 -23.94 -10.10
CA ILE A 39 -4.54 -23.96 -9.71
C ILE A 39 -4.03 -22.53 -9.44
N GLU A 40 -4.33 -21.60 -10.35
CA GLU A 40 -3.88 -20.21 -10.22
C GLU A 40 -4.56 -19.50 -9.04
N LYS A 41 -5.83 -19.81 -8.76
CA LYS A 41 -6.54 -19.35 -7.56
C LYS A 41 -5.89 -19.88 -6.27
N ILE A 42 -5.57 -21.17 -6.19
CA ILE A 42 -4.89 -21.75 -5.02
C ILE A 42 -3.55 -21.06 -4.79
N HIS A 43 -2.78 -20.85 -5.87
CA HIS A 43 -1.51 -20.13 -5.80
C HIS A 43 -1.69 -18.68 -5.34
N LEU A 44 -2.71 -17.97 -5.83
CA LEU A 44 -3.04 -16.61 -5.41
C LEU A 44 -3.53 -16.53 -3.94
N LEU A 45 -4.30 -17.52 -3.48
CA LEU A 45 -4.76 -17.63 -2.09
C LEU A 45 -3.60 -17.87 -1.13
N ALA A 46 -2.69 -18.78 -1.49
CA ALA A 46 -1.44 -19.00 -0.76
C ALA A 46 -0.64 -17.70 -0.69
N LYS A 47 -0.47 -17.01 -1.83
CA LYS A 47 0.21 -15.71 -1.89
C LYS A 47 -0.47 -14.66 -1.02
N LYS A 48 -1.81 -14.61 -0.97
CA LYS A 48 -2.59 -13.68 -0.15
C LYS A 48 -2.36 -13.90 1.34
N SER A 49 -2.32 -15.16 1.80
CA SER A 49 -2.05 -15.46 3.21
C SER A 49 -0.62 -15.03 3.60
N THR A 50 0.37 -15.36 2.76
CA THR A 50 1.76 -14.96 2.96
C THR A 50 1.90 -13.44 2.98
N TYR A 51 1.30 -12.72 2.03
CA TYR A 51 1.35 -11.26 1.98
C TYR A 51 0.65 -10.61 3.17
N ARG A 52 -0.43 -11.19 3.70
CA ARG A 52 -1.13 -10.67 4.88
C ARG A 52 -0.23 -10.73 6.12
N THR A 53 0.39 -11.88 6.36
CA THR A 53 1.36 -12.05 7.46
C THR A 53 2.56 -11.12 7.26
N LEU A 54 3.09 -11.05 6.04
CA LEU A 54 4.21 -10.17 5.71
C LEU A 54 3.86 -8.69 5.96
N SER A 55 2.67 -8.22 5.56
CA SER A 55 2.27 -6.82 5.81
C SER A 55 2.08 -6.47 7.26
N ILE A 56 1.58 -7.42 8.08
CA ILE A 56 1.44 -7.18 9.51
C ILE A 56 2.85 -7.03 10.11
N LEU A 57 3.77 -7.93 9.74
CA LEU A 57 5.16 -7.86 10.18
C LEU A 57 5.84 -6.55 9.75
N TYR A 58 5.70 -6.15 8.48
CA TYR A 58 6.22 -4.87 7.97
C TYR A 58 5.58 -3.66 8.64
N GLY A 59 4.28 -3.72 8.94
CA GLY A 59 3.58 -2.65 9.66
C GLY A 59 4.10 -2.48 11.09
N VAL A 60 4.31 -3.58 11.80
CA VAL A 60 4.93 -3.56 13.14
C VAL A 60 6.36 -3.05 13.07
N TRP A 61 7.15 -3.53 12.12
CA TRP A 61 8.53 -3.07 11.92
C TRP A 61 8.60 -1.56 11.59
N TYR A 62 7.68 -1.08 10.73
CA TYR A 62 7.58 0.34 10.40
C TYR A 62 7.27 1.21 11.62
N LEU A 63 6.32 0.78 12.47
CA LEU A 63 6.01 1.48 13.72
C LEU A 63 7.20 1.50 14.69
N LEU A 64 7.94 0.39 14.80
CA LEU A 64 9.17 0.32 15.60
C LEU A 64 10.23 1.30 15.09
N MET A 65 10.47 1.34 13.77
CA MET A 65 11.47 2.25 13.18
C MET A 65 11.09 3.72 13.35
N ILE A 66 9.80 4.08 13.22
CA ILE A 66 9.33 5.43 13.54
C ILE A 66 9.55 5.76 15.01
N GLY A 67 9.31 4.80 15.91
CA GLY A 67 9.57 4.96 17.34
C GLY A 67 11.04 5.27 17.61
N VAL A 68 11.96 4.51 17.01
CA VAL A 68 13.41 4.73 17.14
C VAL A 68 13.83 6.10 16.59
N ILE A 69 13.34 6.48 15.40
CA ILE A 69 13.63 7.79 14.80
C ILE A 69 13.11 8.92 15.71
N SER A 70 11.89 8.77 16.24
CA SER A 70 11.28 9.75 17.14
C SER A 70 12.11 9.94 18.40
N VAL A 71 12.55 8.86 19.05
CA VAL A 71 13.39 8.91 20.26
C VAL A 71 14.75 9.53 19.96
N GLY A 72 15.41 9.14 18.86
CA GLY A 72 16.72 9.66 18.46
C GLY A 72 16.71 11.15 18.11
N ALA A 73 15.59 11.69 17.62
CA ALA A 73 15.42 13.12 17.39
C ALA A 73 15.00 13.90 18.65
N PHE A 74 14.47 13.22 19.68
CA PHE A 74 13.91 13.85 20.87
C PHE A 74 14.99 14.38 21.83
N GLU A 75 16.06 13.63 22.04
CA GLU A 75 17.19 14.05 22.90
C GLU A 75 17.88 15.34 22.42
N PRO A 76 18.28 15.47 21.14
CA PRO A 76 18.85 16.72 20.64
C PRO A 76 17.82 17.86 20.65
N PHE A 77 16.52 17.58 20.47
CA PHE A 77 15.47 18.58 20.57
C PHE A 77 15.33 19.17 21.98
N ILE A 78 15.31 18.32 23.02
CA ILE A 78 15.27 18.78 24.42
C ILE A 78 16.55 19.55 24.77
N SER A 79 17.71 19.05 24.33
CA SER A 79 18.99 19.72 24.58
C SER A 79 19.03 21.11 23.93
N TYR A 80 18.52 21.24 22.71
CA TYR A 80 18.40 22.52 22.02
C TYR A 80 17.44 23.48 22.72
N LEU A 81 16.26 23.01 23.14
CA LEU A 81 15.30 23.84 23.90
C LEU A 81 15.88 24.34 25.21
N SER A 82 16.55 23.47 25.96
CA SER A 82 17.21 23.81 27.24
C SER A 82 18.26 24.90 27.05
N LEU A 83 19.05 24.81 25.98
CA LEU A 83 20.09 25.79 25.65
C LEU A 83 19.56 27.14 25.17
N ILE A 84 18.41 27.19 24.49
CA ILE A 84 17.75 28.46 24.13
C ILE A 84 17.25 29.19 25.38
N THR A 85 16.82 28.44 26.40
CA THR A 85 16.34 29.03 27.66
C THR A 85 17.45 29.41 28.64
N ASP A 86 18.69 28.96 28.42
CA ASP A 86 19.82 29.24 29.30
C ASP A 86 20.61 30.47 28.84
N ALA A 87 20.37 31.61 29.51
CA ALA A 87 21.04 32.88 29.24
C ALA A 87 22.54 32.89 29.57
N THR A 88 23.07 31.82 30.21
CA THR A 88 24.48 31.71 30.60
C THR A 88 25.31 30.80 29.68
N ALA A 89 24.67 30.17 28.68
CA ALA A 89 25.33 29.26 27.77
C ALA A 89 26.34 29.98 26.85
N SER A 90 27.49 29.34 26.63
CA SER A 90 28.52 29.87 25.72
C SER A 90 28.06 29.75 24.26
N LYS A 91 28.41 30.75 23.43
CA LYS A 91 28.08 30.76 21.99
C LYS A 91 28.53 29.49 21.25
N ASN A 92 29.71 28.94 21.60
CA ASN A 92 30.21 27.72 20.98
C ASN A 92 29.34 26.49 21.30
N LYS A 93 28.83 26.39 22.54
CA LYS A 93 27.96 25.28 22.96
C LYS A 93 26.58 25.36 22.31
N ILE A 94 26.07 26.58 22.09
CA ILE A 94 24.82 26.82 21.35
C ILE A 94 24.98 26.37 19.89
N LEU A 95 26.06 26.81 19.22
CA LEU A 95 26.36 26.43 17.83
C LEU A 95 26.53 24.91 17.64
N GLU A 96 27.20 24.25 18.57
CA GLU A 96 27.39 22.80 18.53
C GLU A 96 26.05 22.06 18.59
N VAL A 97 25.20 22.36 19.58
CA VAL A 97 23.90 21.69 19.74
C VAL A 97 22.92 22.05 18.62
N GLU A 98 22.94 23.28 18.13
CA GLU A 98 22.16 23.69 16.96
C GLU A 98 22.56 22.86 15.72
N SER A 99 23.87 22.71 15.47
CA SER A 99 24.36 21.90 14.35
C SER A 99 23.97 20.42 14.47
N VAL A 100 24.09 19.83 15.66
CA VAL A 100 23.71 18.44 15.93
C VAL A 100 22.20 18.24 15.76
N PHE A 101 21.40 19.21 16.23
CA PHE A 101 19.95 19.17 16.09
C PHE A 101 19.52 19.20 14.61
N TYR A 102 20.02 20.14 13.81
CA TYR A 102 19.66 20.23 12.39
C TYR A 102 20.08 18.99 11.60
N VAL A 103 21.31 18.50 11.80
CA VAL A 103 21.78 17.28 11.12
C VAL A 103 20.92 16.07 11.50
N THR A 104 20.60 15.92 12.79
CA THR A 104 19.77 14.80 13.26
C THR A 104 18.34 14.90 12.74
N ALA A 105 17.77 16.12 12.69
CA ALA A 105 16.43 16.37 12.17
C ALA A 105 16.34 16.08 10.66
N ASP A 106 17.32 16.53 9.87
CA ASP A 106 17.35 16.32 8.42
C ASP A 106 17.50 14.84 8.06
N VAL A 107 18.40 14.13 8.74
CA VAL A 107 18.59 12.68 8.55
C VAL A 107 17.33 11.90 8.93
N SER A 108 16.71 12.27 10.07
CA SER A 108 15.46 11.67 10.54
C SER A 108 14.30 11.89 9.56
N LEU A 109 14.19 13.10 9.01
CA LEU A 109 13.17 13.46 8.03
C LEU A 109 13.35 12.68 6.72
N LEU A 110 14.59 12.60 6.21
CA LEU A 110 14.90 11.81 5.01
C LEU A 110 14.53 10.33 5.19
N LEU A 111 14.92 9.73 6.32
CA LEU A 111 14.56 8.35 6.67
C LEU A 111 13.04 8.15 6.74
N ALA A 112 12.32 9.07 7.39
CA ALA A 112 10.87 9.01 7.49
C ALA A 112 10.18 9.07 6.12
N ILE A 113 10.65 9.94 5.21
CA ILE A 113 10.12 10.04 3.85
C ILE A 113 10.34 8.74 3.07
N ILE A 114 11.56 8.18 3.11
CA ILE A 114 11.89 6.93 2.41
C ILE A 114 11.01 5.79 2.93
N LEU A 115 10.91 5.64 4.26
CA LEU A 115 10.08 4.62 4.89
C LEU A 115 8.60 4.76 4.48
N THR A 116 8.08 5.99 4.44
CA THR A 116 6.70 6.27 4.03
C THR A 116 6.44 5.87 2.58
N ILE A 117 7.36 6.18 1.66
CA ILE A 117 7.25 5.81 0.25
C ILE A 117 7.21 4.27 0.08
N VAL A 118 8.11 3.56 0.75
CA VAL A 118 8.16 2.09 0.73
C VAL A 118 6.86 1.50 1.28
N PHE A 119 6.35 2.05 2.38
CA PHE A 119 5.11 1.60 3.00
C PHE A 119 3.89 1.78 2.07
N ILE A 120 3.76 2.95 1.43
CA ILE A 120 2.69 3.22 0.46
C ILE A 120 2.78 2.25 -0.73
N PHE A 121 3.98 1.96 -1.23
CA PHE A 121 4.18 1.02 -2.33
C PHE A 121 3.73 -0.40 -1.96
N LEU A 122 4.06 -0.86 -0.75
CA LEU A 122 3.63 -2.16 -0.22
C LEU A 122 2.10 -2.25 -0.12
N ILE A 123 1.43 -1.24 0.45
CA ILE A 123 -0.04 -1.19 0.52
C ILE A 123 -0.66 -1.20 -0.88
N GLY A 124 -0.11 -0.41 -1.81
CA GLY A 124 -0.58 -0.35 -3.19
C GLY A 124 -0.50 -1.70 -3.90
N ARG A 125 0.57 -2.48 -3.65
CA ARG A 125 0.74 -3.82 -4.20
C ARG A 125 -0.28 -4.81 -3.62
N GLN A 126 -0.58 -4.73 -2.34
CA GLN A 126 -1.59 -5.59 -1.71
C GLN A 126 -2.99 -5.36 -2.28
N ARG A 127 -3.41 -4.10 -2.45
CA ARG A 127 -4.72 -3.77 -3.03
C ARG A 127 -4.89 -4.36 -4.43
N LYS A 128 -3.86 -4.27 -5.28
CA LYS A 128 -3.90 -4.84 -6.64
C LYS A 128 -4.08 -6.36 -6.61
N ASN A 129 -3.40 -7.06 -5.71
CA ASN A 129 -3.53 -8.52 -5.57
C ASN A 129 -4.92 -8.91 -5.05
N GLN A 130 -5.51 -8.14 -4.13
CA GLN A 130 -6.88 -8.35 -3.66
C GLN A 130 -7.91 -8.15 -4.77
N GLN A 131 -7.76 -7.10 -5.59
CA GLN A 131 -8.62 -6.87 -6.75
C GLN A 131 -8.53 -8.00 -7.77
N LEU A 132 -7.32 -8.52 -8.01
CA LEU A 132 -7.12 -9.68 -8.89
C LEU A 132 -7.87 -10.89 -8.36
N LEU A 133 -7.71 -11.21 -7.08
CA LEU A 133 -8.40 -12.35 -6.46
C LEU A 133 -9.93 -12.24 -6.57
N GLY A 134 -10.48 -11.03 -6.40
CA GLY A 134 -11.91 -10.78 -6.56
C GLY A 134 -12.42 -11.04 -7.98
N LEU A 135 -11.60 -10.79 -9.01
CA LEU A 135 -11.93 -11.12 -10.41
C LEU A 135 -11.98 -12.64 -10.64
N TYR A 136 -11.05 -13.40 -10.05
CA TYR A 136 -11.08 -14.88 -10.11
C TYR A 136 -12.30 -15.45 -9.38
N GLU A 137 -12.64 -14.94 -8.19
CA GLU A 137 -13.84 -15.37 -7.44
C GLU A 137 -15.13 -15.08 -8.21
N PHE A 138 -15.20 -13.93 -8.88
CA PHE A 138 -16.34 -13.56 -9.73
C PHE A 138 -16.54 -14.51 -10.91
N GLU A 139 -15.46 -14.85 -11.64
CA GLU A 139 -15.56 -15.75 -12.80
C GLU A 139 -15.97 -17.17 -12.38
N GLU A 140 -15.47 -17.68 -11.25
CA GLU A 140 -15.91 -18.97 -10.72
C GLU A 140 -17.40 -18.98 -10.32
N LEU A 141 -17.89 -17.90 -9.67
CA LEU A 141 -19.31 -17.73 -9.36
C LEU A 141 -20.16 -17.71 -10.63
N ARG A 142 -19.71 -16.99 -11.67
CA ARG A 142 -20.38 -16.95 -12.98
C ARG A 142 -20.47 -18.35 -13.61
N ARG A 143 -19.38 -19.12 -13.61
CA ARG A 143 -19.35 -20.49 -14.14
C ARG A 143 -20.27 -21.43 -13.36
N LYS A 144 -20.29 -21.35 -12.02
CA LYS A 144 -21.22 -22.12 -11.19
C LYS A 144 -22.69 -21.81 -11.50
N ILE A 145 -23.04 -20.55 -11.68
CA ILE A 145 -24.40 -20.12 -12.06
C ILE A 145 -24.76 -20.60 -13.48
N SER A 146 -23.83 -20.51 -14.43
CA SER A 146 -24.04 -21.02 -15.79
C SER A 146 -24.26 -22.54 -15.81
N ASN A 147 -23.48 -23.28 -15.04
CA ASN A 147 -23.59 -24.74 -14.97
C ASN A 147 -24.84 -25.19 -14.21
N SER A 148 -25.27 -24.47 -13.15
CA SER A 148 -26.53 -24.76 -12.48
C SER A 148 -27.75 -24.47 -13.36
N LYS A 149 -27.68 -23.44 -14.21
CA LYS A 149 -28.74 -23.13 -15.19
C LYS A 149 -28.85 -24.19 -16.27
N LYS A 150 -27.72 -24.65 -16.84
CA LYS A 150 -27.69 -25.77 -17.80
C LYS A 150 -28.23 -27.08 -17.20
N ALA A 151 -27.96 -27.34 -15.92
CA ALA A 151 -28.51 -28.50 -15.23
C ALA A 151 -30.03 -28.37 -15.06
N GLY A 152 -30.54 -27.19 -14.68
CA GLY A 152 -31.97 -26.94 -14.56
C GLY A 152 -32.74 -27.09 -15.87
N ASP A 153 -32.18 -26.63 -16.99
CA ASP A 153 -32.80 -26.76 -18.32
C ASP A 153 -32.87 -28.22 -18.79
N HIS A 154 -31.94 -29.09 -18.33
CA HIS A 154 -31.94 -30.53 -18.61
C HIS A 154 -32.97 -31.34 -17.80
N PHE A 155 -33.51 -30.80 -16.71
CA PHE A 155 -34.53 -31.47 -15.88
C PHE A 155 -35.98 -31.13 -16.29
N VAL A 156 -36.17 -30.24 -17.26
CA VAL A 156 -37.50 -29.76 -17.71
C VAL A 156 -37.89 -30.30 -19.10
N SER A 157 -37.03 -31.10 -19.76
CA SER A 157 -37.39 -31.84 -20.99
C SER A 157 -37.73 -33.30 -20.69
#